data_AF-A0A6I1FLX0-F1
#
_entry.id   AF-A0A6I1FLX0-F1
#
_cell.length_a   1.000
_cell.length_b   1.000
_cell.length_c   1.000
_cell.angle_alpha   90.00
_cell.angle_beta   90.00
_cell.angle_gamma   90.00
#
_symmetry.space_group_name_H-M   'P 1'
#
loop_
_entity.id
_entity.type
_entity.pdbx_description
1 polymer ?
#
loop_
_entity_poly.entity_id
_entity_poly.type
_entity_poly.pdbx_seq_one_letter_code
_entity_poly.pdbx_strand_id
1 'polypeptide(L)'
;MKKFLFFITFLTIVSCSLMGCISTNTYSGESEHWKGTFTLNHSGDQEVGEGELVYKGEDINHLKEVKWVNGSMSGEIEMEDRRIGLNSHCGGCAHQPESGEYEVTVEWNGKKETFSMKNQ
;
A
#
# COMPACT_ATOMS: atom_id res chain seq x y z
N MET A 1 54.88 27.00 0.21
CA MET A 1 53.69 26.44 0.88
C MET A 1 52.43 26.89 0.14
N LYS A 2 52.15 26.32 -1.04
CA LYS A 2 50.98 26.70 -1.88
C LYS A 2 50.24 25.51 -2.49
N LYS A 3 50.72 24.28 -2.23
CA LYS A 3 50.13 23.04 -2.75
C LYS A 3 49.13 22.38 -1.79
N PHE A 4 49.03 22.89 -0.55
CA PHE A 4 48.16 22.32 0.48
C PHE A 4 46.71 22.83 0.41
N LEU A 5 46.46 23.94 -0.29
CA LEU A 5 45.13 24.53 -0.43
C LEU A 5 44.29 23.91 -1.55
N PHE A 6 44.89 23.14 -2.46
CA PHE A 6 44.15 22.47 -3.55
C PHE A 6 43.61 21.10 -3.16
N PHE A 7 44.07 20.51 -2.06
CA PHE A 7 43.62 19.18 -1.61
C PHE A 7 42.32 19.23 -0.80
N ILE A 8 41.95 20.40 -0.27
CA ILE A 8 40.75 20.58 0.56
C ILE A 8 39.50 20.82 -0.31
N THR A 9 39.66 21.34 -1.53
CA THR A 9 38.55 21.64 -2.44
C THR A 9 38.00 20.43 -3.18
N PHE A 10 38.71 19.29 -3.19
CA PHE A 10 38.23 18.06 -3.84
C PHE A 10 37.42 17.15 -2.89
N LEU A 11 37.47 17.41 -1.57
CA LEU A 11 36.82 16.58 -0.56
C LEU A 11 35.34 16.96 -0.30
N THR A 12 34.86 18.07 -0.85
CA THR A 12 33.52 18.61 -0.58
C THR A 12 32.46 18.24 -1.63
N ILE A 13 32.81 17.45 -2.64
CA ILE A 13 31.88 17.05 -3.72
C ILE A 13 31.20 15.69 -3.45
N VAL A 14 31.65 14.94 -2.44
CA VAL A 14 31.11 13.61 -2.11
C VAL A 14 30.20 13.68 -0.88
N SER A 15 29.23 14.59 -0.91
CA SER A 15 28.15 14.62 0.09
C SER A 15 26.79 14.88 -0.56
N CYS A 16 26.57 14.32 -1.75
CA CYS A 16 25.22 13.99 -2.21
C CYS A 16 24.78 12.73 -1.48
N SER A 17 24.58 12.84 -0.15
CA SER A 17 23.98 11.79 0.64
C SER A 17 22.53 11.64 0.19
N LEU A 18 22.29 10.54 -0.50
CA LEU A 18 21.01 9.89 -0.80
C LEU A 18 19.81 10.53 -0.09
N MET A 19 19.17 11.49 -0.74
CA MET A 19 17.76 11.75 -0.44
C MET A 19 17.02 10.55 -1.00
N GLY A 20 16.71 9.58 -0.14
CA GLY A 20 15.81 8.49 -0.48
C GLY A 20 14.54 9.12 -1.06
N CYS A 21 14.21 8.78 -2.30
CA CYS A 21 12.97 9.22 -2.91
C CYS A 21 11.85 8.57 -2.09
N ILE A 22 11.04 9.41 -1.42
CA ILE A 22 9.82 8.95 -0.77
C ILE A 22 8.70 9.19 -1.78
N SER A 23 8.02 8.12 -2.17
CA SER A 23 6.80 8.21 -3.00
C SER A 23 5.64 7.55 -2.27
N THR A 24 4.45 8.14 -2.46
CA THR A 24 3.21 7.64 -1.89
C THR A 24 2.19 7.49 -3.00
N ASN A 25 1.65 6.29 -3.17
CA ASN A 25 0.61 5.97 -4.14
C ASN A 25 -0.67 5.58 -3.39
N THR A 26 -1.82 6.13 -3.79
CA THR A 26 -3.10 5.82 -3.15
C THR A 26 -4.05 5.23 -4.16
N TYR A 27 -4.63 4.10 -3.81
CA TYR A 27 -5.53 3.32 -4.64
C TYR A 27 -6.90 3.32 -4.01
N SER A 28 -7.92 3.52 -4.82
CA SER A 28 -9.30 3.44 -4.36
C SER A 28 -10.20 2.76 -5.38
N GLY A 29 -11.24 2.11 -4.89
CA GLY A 29 -12.22 1.40 -5.70
C GLY A 29 -13.41 0.99 -4.87
N GLU A 30 -14.50 0.68 -5.53
CA GLU A 30 -15.71 0.23 -4.86
C GLU A 30 -16.53 -0.72 -5.71
N SER A 31 -17.33 -1.52 -5.02
CA SER A 31 -18.41 -2.31 -5.56
C SER A 31 -19.75 -1.83 -4.97
N GLU A 32 -20.79 -2.63 -5.15
CA GLU A 32 -22.12 -2.35 -4.60
C GLU A 32 -22.07 -2.23 -3.07
N HIS A 33 -21.43 -3.18 -2.38
CA HIS A 33 -21.43 -3.24 -0.93
C HIS A 33 -20.09 -2.89 -0.27
N TRP A 34 -19.01 -2.73 -1.03
CA TRP A 34 -17.68 -2.51 -0.48
C TRP A 34 -17.00 -1.29 -1.06
N LYS A 35 -16.21 -0.62 -0.24
CA LYS A 35 -15.27 0.42 -0.65
C LYS A 35 -13.90 0.08 -0.10
N GLY A 36 -12.89 0.10 -0.95
CA GLY A 36 -11.50 -0.12 -0.57
C GLY A 36 -10.66 1.12 -0.73
N THR A 37 -9.73 1.34 0.19
CA THR A 37 -8.64 2.32 0.09
C THR A 37 -7.34 1.69 0.51
N PHE A 38 -6.27 1.92 -0.24
CA PHE A 38 -4.96 1.34 0.03
C PHE A 38 -3.87 2.34 -0.35
N THR A 39 -2.95 2.58 0.56
CA THR A 39 -1.85 3.53 0.39
C THR A 39 -0.54 2.78 0.49
N LEU A 40 0.31 2.94 -0.52
CA LEU A 40 1.66 2.40 -0.57
C LEU A 40 2.66 3.53 -0.40
N ASN A 41 3.52 3.39 0.60
CA ASN A 41 4.63 4.28 0.88
C ASN A 41 5.93 3.57 0.53
N HIS A 42 6.70 4.15 -0.39
CA HIS A 42 8.02 3.69 -0.77
C HIS A 42 9.06 4.60 -0.11
N SER A 43 10.04 4.01 0.58
CA SER A 43 11.14 4.75 1.21
C SER A 43 12.42 3.94 1.06
N GLY A 44 13.30 4.36 0.15
CA GLY A 44 14.53 3.62 -0.14
C GLY A 44 14.21 2.25 -0.75
N ASP A 45 14.58 1.17 -0.07
CA ASP A 45 14.29 -0.22 -0.43
C ASP A 45 13.07 -0.79 0.30
N GLN A 46 12.36 0.04 1.06
CA GLN A 46 11.18 -0.34 1.83
C GLN A 46 9.90 0.04 1.10
N GLU A 47 8.90 -0.82 1.21
CA GLU A 47 7.54 -0.61 0.77
C GLU A 47 6.59 -0.98 1.92
N VAL A 48 5.77 -0.02 2.34
CA VAL A 48 4.78 -0.18 3.42
C VAL A 48 3.41 0.11 2.86
N GLY A 49 2.49 -0.85 2.95
CA GLY A 49 1.12 -0.69 2.52
C GLY A 49 0.17 -0.65 3.70
N GLU A 50 -0.71 0.34 3.73
CA GLU A 50 -1.75 0.49 4.73
C GLU A 50 -3.09 0.76 4.03
N GLY A 51 -4.16 0.13 4.47
CA GLY A 51 -5.47 0.36 3.87
C GLY A 51 -6.61 -0.24 4.66
N GLU A 52 -7.79 -0.12 4.08
CA GLU A 52 -9.01 -0.64 4.65
C GLU A 52 -10.03 -1.05 3.59
N LEU A 53 -10.84 -2.05 3.92
CA LEU A 53 -12.11 -2.33 3.26
C LEU A 53 -13.24 -1.95 4.20
N VAL A 54 -14.19 -1.19 3.67
CA VAL A 54 -15.35 -0.68 4.41
C VAL A 54 -16.63 -1.24 3.79
N TYR A 55 -17.45 -1.90 4.60
CA TYR A 55 -18.77 -2.36 4.18
C TYR A 55 -19.78 -1.19 4.17
N LYS A 56 -20.38 -0.96 2.99
CA LYS A 56 -21.40 0.07 2.72
C LYS A 56 -22.83 -0.45 2.82
N GLY A 57 -23.03 -1.76 2.96
CA GLY A 57 -24.35 -2.37 3.04
C GLY A 57 -25.06 -2.13 4.37
N GLU A 58 -26.38 -2.34 4.37
CA GLU A 58 -27.23 -2.12 5.55
C GLU A 58 -27.14 -3.26 6.58
N ASP A 59 -26.94 -4.50 6.14
CA ASP A 59 -26.91 -5.68 7.01
C ASP A 59 -25.49 -6.08 7.41
N ILE A 60 -25.06 -5.59 8.57
CA ILE A 60 -23.74 -5.85 9.16
C ILE A 60 -23.69 -7.16 9.97
N ASN A 61 -24.83 -7.57 10.55
CA ASN A 61 -24.86 -8.56 11.64
C ASN A 61 -24.50 -9.99 11.20
N HIS A 62 -24.49 -10.24 9.88
CA HIS A 62 -24.24 -11.56 9.34
C HIS A 62 -22.80 -11.74 8.84
N LEU A 63 -21.97 -10.72 8.77
CA LEU A 63 -20.66 -10.78 8.10
C LEU A 63 -19.60 -11.45 9.00
N LYS A 64 -19.42 -12.77 8.90
CA LYS A 64 -18.54 -13.53 9.81
C LYS A 64 -17.12 -13.78 9.31
N GLU A 65 -16.94 -13.85 8.01
CA GLU A 65 -15.66 -14.21 7.41
C GLU A 65 -15.53 -13.43 6.10
N VAL A 66 -14.52 -12.57 6.02
CA VAL A 66 -14.23 -11.81 4.81
C VAL A 66 -12.87 -12.22 4.30
N LYS A 67 -12.88 -12.93 3.17
CA LYS A 67 -11.68 -13.25 2.42
C LYS A 67 -11.43 -12.13 1.44
N TRP A 68 -10.25 -11.54 1.52
CA TRP A 68 -9.76 -10.61 0.52
C TRP A 68 -8.49 -11.15 -0.12
N VAL A 69 -8.34 -10.91 -1.42
CA VAL A 69 -7.13 -11.20 -2.17
C VAL A 69 -6.73 -9.92 -2.87
N ASN A 70 -5.49 -9.49 -2.69
CA ASN A 70 -4.87 -8.43 -3.48
C ASN A 70 -3.48 -8.91 -3.93
N GLY A 71 -3.41 -9.53 -5.11
CA GLY A 71 -2.18 -10.13 -5.63
C GLY A 71 -1.61 -11.21 -4.70
N SER A 72 -0.66 -10.83 -3.85
CA SER A 72 0.10 -11.70 -2.93
C SER A 72 -0.40 -11.70 -1.48
N MET A 73 -1.43 -10.92 -1.15
CA MET A 73 -1.96 -10.82 0.20
C MET A 73 -3.34 -11.44 0.32
N SER A 74 -3.55 -12.20 1.39
CA SER A 74 -4.85 -12.70 1.79
C SER A 74 -4.98 -12.68 3.30
N GLY A 75 -6.18 -12.43 3.80
CA GLY A 75 -6.47 -12.43 5.23
C GLY A 75 -7.90 -12.82 5.51
N GLU A 76 -8.12 -13.34 6.71
CA GLU A 76 -9.42 -13.67 7.29
C GLU A 76 -9.50 -12.89 8.61
N ILE A 77 -10.42 -11.94 8.72
CA ILE A 77 -10.49 -11.00 9.84
C ILE A 77 -11.92 -10.95 10.36
N GLU A 78 -12.08 -11.01 11.69
CA GLU A 78 -13.30 -10.59 12.38
C GLU A 78 -13.44 -9.08 12.24
N MET A 79 -14.54 -8.60 11.64
CA MET A 79 -14.75 -7.17 11.46
C MET A 79 -14.97 -6.45 12.78
N GLU A 80 -14.20 -5.39 13.00
CA GLU A 80 -14.53 -4.32 13.94
C GLU A 80 -15.19 -3.17 13.15
N ASP A 81 -16.37 -2.72 13.57
CA ASP A 81 -17.00 -1.48 13.09
C ASP A 81 -17.14 -1.33 11.55
N ARG A 82 -17.47 -2.42 10.83
CA ARG A 82 -17.64 -2.48 9.34
C ARG A 82 -16.33 -2.34 8.56
N ARG A 83 -15.18 -2.47 9.21
CA ARG A 83 -13.87 -2.23 8.62
C ARG A 83 -12.99 -3.47 8.69
N ILE A 84 -12.13 -3.60 7.70
CA ILE A 84 -11.08 -4.62 7.63
C ILE A 84 -9.79 -3.90 7.32
N GLY A 85 -8.82 -3.97 8.22
CA GLY A 85 -7.49 -3.39 8.01
C GLY A 85 -6.68 -4.24 7.03
N LEU A 86 -6.02 -3.57 6.08
CA LEU A 86 -5.08 -4.15 5.12
C LEU A 86 -3.69 -3.64 5.45
N ASN A 87 -2.74 -4.52 5.79
CA ASN A 87 -1.38 -4.11 6.15
C ASN A 87 -0.35 -4.95 5.41
N SER A 88 0.56 -4.32 4.67
CA SER A 88 1.66 -4.95 3.95
C SER A 88 2.99 -4.31 4.33
N HIS A 89 4.04 -5.12 4.35
CA HIS A 89 5.39 -4.64 4.55
C HIS A 89 6.37 -5.49 3.74
N CYS A 90 7.22 -4.85 2.95
CA CYS A 90 8.38 -5.50 2.37
C CYS A 90 9.62 -4.60 2.45
N GLY A 91 10.74 -5.18 2.88
CA GLY A 91 12.07 -4.60 2.73
C GLY A 91 12.87 -5.39 1.69
N GLY A 92 13.49 -4.70 0.73
CA GLY A 92 14.30 -5.30 -0.33
C GLY A 92 13.50 -5.91 -1.49
N CYS A 93 12.17 -5.69 -1.55
CA CYS A 93 11.36 -6.04 -2.72
C CYS A 93 11.61 -5.07 -3.88
N ALA A 94 11.37 -5.55 -5.10
CA ALA A 94 11.13 -4.63 -6.22
C ALA A 94 9.86 -3.82 -5.92
N HIS A 95 9.93 -2.49 -6.06
CA HIS A 95 8.77 -1.63 -5.88
C HIS A 95 7.64 -2.04 -6.82
N GLN A 96 6.42 -2.12 -6.27
CA GLN A 96 5.22 -2.28 -7.08
C GLN A 96 5.09 -1.09 -8.06
N PRO A 97 4.74 -1.33 -9.34
CA PRO A 97 4.58 -0.26 -10.30
C PRO A 97 3.41 0.66 -9.91
N GLU A 98 3.63 1.98 -9.97
CA GLU A 98 2.64 3.00 -9.58
C GLU A 98 1.32 2.88 -10.37
N SER A 99 1.38 2.42 -11.63
CA SER A 99 0.22 2.23 -12.50
C SER A 99 -0.52 0.90 -12.29
N GLY A 100 -0.25 0.16 -11.22
CA GLY A 100 -0.95 -1.07 -10.90
C GLY A 100 -2.44 -0.85 -10.65
N GLU A 101 -3.27 -1.78 -11.12
CA GLU A 101 -4.63 -1.94 -10.59
C GLU A 101 -4.60 -3.09 -9.58
N TYR A 102 -5.24 -2.89 -8.43
CA TYR A 102 -5.40 -3.94 -7.43
C TYR A 102 -6.81 -4.50 -7.55
N GLU A 103 -6.92 -5.75 -8.02
CA GLU A 103 -8.19 -6.46 -8.01
C GLU A 103 -8.46 -6.97 -6.60
N VAL A 104 -9.54 -6.50 -5.98
CA VAL A 104 -9.98 -6.93 -4.67
C VAL A 104 -11.22 -7.77 -4.84
N THR A 105 -11.17 -9.01 -4.36
CA THR A 105 -12.34 -9.87 -4.23
C THR A 105 -12.72 -9.98 -2.77
N VAL A 106 -13.98 -9.71 -2.44
CA VAL A 106 -14.55 -9.85 -1.10
C VAL A 106 -15.62 -10.93 -1.12
N GLU A 107 -15.48 -11.94 -0.28
CA GLU A 107 -16.47 -13.01 -0.10
C GLU A 107 -17.05 -12.96 1.32
N TRP A 108 -18.38 -12.99 1.45
CA TRP A 108 -19.09 -12.99 2.73
C TRP A 108 -20.49 -13.59 2.57
N ASN A 109 -21.00 -14.36 3.53
CA ASN A 109 -22.39 -14.86 3.52
C ASN A 109 -22.84 -15.52 2.20
N GLY A 110 -21.92 -16.18 1.49
CA GLY A 110 -22.18 -16.74 0.16
C GLY A 110 -22.31 -15.72 -0.97
N LYS A 111 -22.13 -14.42 -0.69
CA LYS A 111 -21.96 -13.36 -1.67
C LYS A 111 -20.47 -13.19 -2.01
N LYS A 112 -20.23 -12.71 -3.23
CA LYS A 112 -18.90 -12.42 -3.77
C LYS A 112 -18.98 -11.15 -4.61
N GLU A 113 -18.10 -10.20 -4.32
CA GLU A 113 -17.91 -9.00 -5.14
C GLU A 113 -16.44 -8.84 -5.49
N THR A 114 -16.19 -8.42 -6.72
CA THR A 114 -14.85 -8.11 -7.21
C THR A 114 -14.86 -6.69 -7.76
N PHE A 115 -13.87 -5.90 -7.37
CA PHE A 115 -13.71 -4.54 -7.85
C PHE A 115 -12.22 -4.17 -7.99
N SER A 116 -11.92 -3.34 -8.98
CA SER A 116 -10.56 -2.83 -9.19
C SER A 116 -10.36 -1.54 -8.40
N MET A 117 -9.28 -1.49 -7.61
CA MET A 117 -8.77 -0.26 -7.03
C MET A 117 -7.70 0.33 -7.94
N LYS A 118 -7.87 1.60 -8.29
CA LYS A 118 -7.00 2.32 -9.23
C LYS A 118 -6.28 3.44 -8.52
N ASN A 119 -5.05 3.72 -8.95
CA ASN A 119 -4.28 4.86 -8.46
C ASN A 119 -5.08 6.17 -8.66
N GLN A 120 -4.98 7.08 -7.70
CA GLN A 120 -5.69 8.37 -7.66
C GLN A 120 -4.81 9.52 -8.13
#